data_AF-A0A074S632-F1
#
_entry.id   AF-A0A074S632-F1
#
_cell.length_a   1.000
_cell.length_b   1.000
_cell.length_c   1.000
_cell.angle_alpha   90.00
_cell.angle_beta   90.00
_cell.angle_gamma   90.00
#
_symmetry.space_group_name_H-M   'P 1'
#
loop_
_entity.id
_entity.type
_entity.pdbx_description
1 polymer ?
#
loop_
_entity_poly.entity_id
_entity_poly.type
_entity_poly.pdbx_seq_one_letter_code
_entity_poly.pdbx_strand_id
1 'polypeptide(L)' 'MSDTVETYKSTLESRDKIIRESWVKAMEARLVREELQKCHRYEGVNHYQSCKELAEKYLDLLKDARVKGFTTIDT' A
#
# COMPACT_ATOMS: atom_id res chain seq x y z
N MET A 1 23.02 -15.22 -27.72
CA MET A 1 21.67 -14.71 -28.06
C MET A 1 20.57 -15.23 -27.14
N SER A 2 20.68 -16.45 -26.57
CA SER A 2 19.68 -16.99 -25.62
C SER A 2 19.69 -16.27 -24.27
N ASP A 3 20.88 -15.98 -23.74
CA ASP A 3 21.05 -15.46 -22.37
C ASP A 3 20.55 -14.02 -22.20
N THR A 4 20.61 -13.21 -23.27
CA THR A 4 20.07 -11.84 -23.29
C THR A 4 18.55 -11.81 -23.24
N VAL A 5 17.88 -12.82 -23.80
CA VAL A 5 16.41 -12.92 -23.78
C VAL A 5 15.93 -13.32 -22.39
N GLU A 6 16.59 -14.29 -21.76
CA GLU A 6 16.24 -14.74 -20.41
C GLU A 6 16.46 -13.63 -19.36
N THR A 7 17.57 -12.91 -19.44
CA THR A 7 17.86 -11.77 -18.55
C THR A 7 16.85 -10.63 -18.73
N TYR A 8 16.44 -10.33 -19.97
CA TYR A 8 15.41 -9.34 -20.24
C TYR A 8 14.06 -9.75 -19.64
N LYS A 9 13.66 -11.01 -19.82
CA LYS A 9 12.43 -11.56 -19.25
C LYS A 9 12.44 -11.48 -17.71
N SER A 10 13.51 -11.92 -17.07
CA SER A 10 13.68 -11.85 -15.61
C SER A 10 13.60 -10.40 -15.08
N THR A 11 14.15 -9.44 -15.83
CA THR A 11 14.07 -8.02 -15.49
C THR A 11 12.62 -7.51 -15.52
N LEU A 12 11.84 -7.90 -16.53
CA LEU A 12 10.43 -7.52 -16.63
C LEU A 12 9.59 -8.11 -15.49
N GLU A 13 9.79 -9.39 -15.18
CA GLU A 13 9.10 -10.06 -14.08
C GLU A 13 9.41 -9.40 -12.73
N SER A 14 10.67 -9.02 -12.50
CA SER A 14 11.08 -8.31 -11.29
C SER A 14 10.41 -6.95 -11.16
N ARG A 15 10.31 -6.18 -12.26
CA ARG A 15 9.64 -4.87 -12.28
C ARG A 15 8.14 -5.01 -12.02
N ASP A 16 7.49 -5.98 -12.65
CA ASP A 16 6.05 -6.24 -12.46
C ASP A 16 5.75 -6.67 -11.02
N LYS A 17 6.60 -7.51 -10.42
CA LYS A 17 6.48 -7.90 -9.01
C LYS A 17 6.49 -6.69 -8.06
N ILE A 18 7.45 -5.76 -8.25
CA ILE A 18 7.54 -4.54 -7.44
C ILE A 18 6.25 -3.71 -7.53
N ILE A 19 5.74 -3.52 -8.74
CA ILE A 19 4.51 -2.75 -8.97
C ILE A 19 3.33 -3.43 -8.27
N ARG A 20 3.17 -4.75 -8.44
CA ARG A 20 2.08 -5.51 -7.80
C ARG A 20 2.14 -5.42 -6.28
N GLU A 21 3.31 -5.59 -5.68
CA GLU A 21 3.48 -5.46 -4.23
C GLU A 21 3.14 -4.06 -3.74
N SER A 22 3.48 -3.01 -4.50
CA SER A 22 3.10 -1.64 -4.15
C SER A 22 1.59 -1.42 -4.18
N TRP A 23 0.89 -2.05 -5.13
CA TRP A 23 -0.58 -2.02 -5.20
C TRP A 23 -1.22 -2.80 -4.05
N VAL A 24 -0.64 -3.94 -3.65
CA VAL A 24 -1.13 -4.70 -2.48
C VAL A 24 -1.10 -3.81 -1.24
N LYS A 25 0.01 -3.13 -0.96
CA LYS A 25 0.12 -2.19 0.18
C LYS A 25 -0.88 -1.04 0.11
N ALA A 26 -1.10 -0.49 -1.09
CA ALA A 26 -2.10 0.55 -1.31
C ALA A 26 -3.53 0.05 -1.01
N MET A 27 -3.84 -1.20 -1.41
CA MET A 27 -5.13 -1.83 -1.15
C MET A 27 -5.33 -2.18 0.32
N GLU A 28 -4.29 -2.63 1.02
CA GLU A 28 -4.32 -2.84 2.47
C GLU A 28 -4.68 -1.55 3.22
N ALA A 29 -4.02 -0.44 2.89
CA ALA A 29 -4.34 0.87 3.48
C ALA A 29 -5.77 1.31 3.15
N ARG A 30 -6.27 0.98 1.95
CA ARG A 30 -7.65 1.29 1.55
C ARG A 30 -8.68 0.54 2.41
N LEU A 31 -8.46 -0.75 2.69
CA LEU A 31 -9.32 -1.54 3.57
C LEU A 31 -9.38 -0.96 4.97
N VAL A 32 -8.23 -0.59 5.55
CA VAL A 32 -8.18 0.03 6.88
C VAL A 32 -8.88 1.39 6.89
N ARG A 33 -8.74 2.19 5.83
CA ARG A 33 -9.47 3.46 5.69
C ARG A 33 -10.98 3.25 5.65
N GLU A 34 -11.46 2.27 4.91
CA GLU A 34 -12.90 1.96 4.83
C GLU A 34 -13.45 1.53 6.19
N GLU A 35 -12.71 0.72 6.94
CA GLU A 35 -13.11 0.31 8.28
C GLU A 35 -13.07 1.47 9.28
N LEU A 36 -12.03 2.31 9.21
CA LEU A 36 -11.96 3.54 10.01
C LEU A 36 -13.16 4.45 9.71
N GLN A 37 -13.54 4.63 8.45
CA GLN A 37 -14.72 5.41 8.08
C GLN A 37 -16.01 4.85 8.67
N LYS A 38 -16.17 3.53 8.73
CA LYS A 38 -17.32 2.91 9.41
C LYS A 38 -17.29 3.18 10.91
N CYS A 39 -16.13 3.02 11.55
CA CYS A 39 -15.97 3.30 12.98
C CYS A 39 -16.35 4.74 13.32
N HIS A 40 -15.85 5.72 12.55
CA HIS A 40 -16.20 7.13 12.72
C HIS A 40 -17.70 7.39 12.57
N ARG A 41 -18.38 6.70 11.64
CA ARG A 41 -19.83 6.83 11.44
C ARG A 41 -20.63 6.20 12.58
N TYR A 42 -20.15 5.09 13.13
CA TYR A 42 -20.86 4.34 14.19
C TYR A 42 -20.68 4.99 15.57
N GLU A 43 -19.46 5.37 15.92
CA GLU A 43 -19.10 5.91 17.24
C GLU A 43 -19.45 7.40 17.39
N GLY A 44 -19.64 8.12 16.27
CA GLY A 44 -19.96 9.53 16.27
C GLY A 44 -18.94 10.34 17.08
N VAL A 45 -19.37 11.06 18.10
CA VAL A 45 -18.50 11.90 18.95
C VAL A 45 -17.43 11.11 19.71
N ASN A 46 -17.62 9.80 19.94
CA ASN A 46 -16.70 8.96 20.70
C ASN A 46 -15.53 8.40 19.86
N HIS A 47 -15.46 8.71 18.57
CA HIS A 47 -14.47 8.13 17.66
C HIS A 47 -13.01 8.34 18.11
N TYR A 48 -12.71 9.39 18.88
CA TYR A 48 -11.36 9.69 19.38
C TYR A 48 -10.80 8.60 20.31
N GLN A 49 -11.67 7.91 21.04
CA GLN A 49 -11.27 6.84 21.94
C GLN A 49 -11.48 5.48 21.28
N SER A 50 -12.65 5.24 20.70
CA SER A 50 -13.02 3.94 20.13
C SER A 50 -12.29 3.59 18.83
N CYS A 51 -11.99 4.59 17.98
CA CYS A 51 -11.36 4.35 16.66
C CYS A 51 -9.85 4.62 16.65
N LYS A 52 -9.23 4.89 17.80
CA LYS A 52 -7.83 5.30 17.92
C LYS A 52 -6.86 4.29 17.29
N GLU A 53 -7.03 3.01 17.60
CA GLU A 53 -6.14 1.95 17.10
C GLU A 53 -6.21 1.81 15.57
N LEU A 54 -7.42 1.93 14.99
CA LEU A 54 -7.61 1.93 13.55
C LEU A 54 -6.97 3.15 12.89
N ALA A 55 -7.05 4.31 13.55
CA ALA A 55 -6.43 5.55 13.06
C ALA A 55 -4.89 5.44 13.08
N GLU A 56 -4.31 4.96 14.18
CA GLU A 56 -2.85 4.74 14.31
C GLU A 56 -2.35 3.74 13.27
N LYS A 57 -3.04 2.60 13.11
CA LYS A 57 -2.72 1.61 12.08
C LYS A 57 -2.80 2.19 10.67
N TYR A 58 -3.81 3.01 10.38
CA TYR A 58 -3.94 3.65 9.09
C TYR A 58 -2.77 4.62 8.81
N LEU A 59 -2.39 5.42 9.81
CA LEU A 59 -1.24 6.34 9.72
C LEU A 59 0.07 5.60 9.49
N ASP A 60 0.27 4.44 10.14
CA ASP A 60 1.45 3.61 9.92
C ASP A 60 1.48 3.03 8.51
N LEU A 61 0.35 2.53 8.00
CA LEU A 61 0.27 2.03 6.62
C LEU A 61 0.55 3.12 5.59
N LEU A 62 0.10 4.36 5.83
CA LEU A 62 0.31 5.48 4.90
C LEU A 62 1.78 5.81 4.63
N LYS A 63 2.70 5.44 5.53
CA LYS A 63 4.15 5.62 5.33
C LYS A 63 4.65 4.87 4.09
N ASP A 64 4.08 3.69 3.83
CA ASP A 64 4.53 2.77 2.77
C ASP A 64 3.50 2.44 1.70
N ALA A 65 2.22 2.82 1.90
CA ALA A 65 1.12 2.47 1.00
C ALA A 65 1.10 3.23 -0.34
N ARG A 66 2.02 4.20 -0.54
CA ARG A 66 2.12 4.89 -1.83
C ARG A 66 2.58 3.90 -2.90
N VAL A 67 1.85 3.83 -4.01
CA VAL A 67 2.26 3.06 -5.18
C VAL A 67 3.61 3.61 -5.67
N LYS A 68 4.64 2.78 -5.59
CA LYS A 68 5.99 3.09 -6.05
C LYS A 68 6.15 2.52 -7.46
N GLY A 69 6.68 3.34 -8.38
CA GLY A 69 7.09 2.83 -9.68
C GLY A 69 8.29 1.89 -9.57
N PHE A 70 8.65 1.24 -10.67
CA PHE A 70 9.86 0.41 -10.71
C PHE A 70 11.16 1.24 -10.75
N THR A 71 11.08 2.53 -11.13
CA THR A 71 12.19 3.48 -11.05
C THR A 71 12.08 4.28 -9.77
N THR A 72 13.07 4.12 -8.88
CA THR A 72 13.26 5.00 -7.73
C THR A 72 13.83 6.33 -8.23
N ILE A 73 13.01 7.38 -8.22
CA ILE A 73 13.47 8.75 -8.41
C ILE A 73 13.69 9.30 -6.99
N ASP A 74 14.93 9.20 -6.49
CA ASP A 74 15.30 9.87 -5.25
C ASP A 74 15.21 11.38 -5.52
N THR A 75 14.24 12.04 -4.88
CA THR A 75 14.01 13.49 -5.00
C THR A 75 14.58 14.20 -3.79
#